data_AF-A0A382TGM6-F1
#
_entry.id   AF-A0A382TGM6-F1
#
_cell.length_a   1.000
_cell.length_b   1.000
_cell.length_c   1.000
_cell.angle_alpha   90.00
_cell.angle_beta   90.00
_cell.angle_gamma   90.00
#
_symmetry.space_group_name_H-M   'P 1'
#
loop_
_entity.id
_entity.type
_entity.pdbx_description
1 polymer ?
#
loop_
_entity_poly.entity_id
_entity_poly.type
_entity_poly.pdbx_seq_one_letter_code
_entity_poly.pdbx_strand_id
1 'polypeptide(L)'
;MKHISKIILLSIPLSLTSQSSIVGKSHVEDRARWEGVRERIEIAVERGELTREEADERYARYRAKLAGTRIERRDPIMENHYEKLGVSDLGLIKNGLLDQGIPANQLDAVLGGMLRLVHAAKIDGKNFKMNPRIEVYFKDRLGLTDLQTEYVMGYSRRIAAGN
;
A
#
# COMPACT_ATOMS: atom_id res chain seq x y z
N MET A 1 70.06 11.08 -13.55
CA MET A 1 69.33 10.55 -12.37
C MET A 1 67.93 11.13 -12.37
N LYS A 2 66.96 10.28 -12.04
CA LYS A 2 65.51 10.48 -12.13
C LYS A 2 65.02 11.62 -11.23
N HIS A 3 64.19 12.53 -11.75
CA HIS A 3 63.25 13.28 -10.93
C HIS A 3 61.83 12.90 -11.34
N ILE A 4 61.26 12.03 -10.52
CA ILE A 4 59.92 11.46 -10.64
C ILE A 4 58.96 12.35 -9.84
N SER A 5 57.81 12.58 -10.46
CA SER A 5 56.61 13.36 -10.11
C SER A 5 56.17 13.42 -8.64
N LYS A 6 55.45 14.49 -8.28
CA LYS A 6 54.38 14.45 -7.26
C LYS A 6 53.15 15.25 -7.74
N ILE A 7 52.31 14.61 -8.55
CA ILE A 7 50.91 15.03 -8.69
C ILE A 7 50.19 14.46 -7.47
N ILE A 8 49.74 15.33 -6.58
CA ILE A 8 48.95 14.97 -5.40
C ILE A 8 47.55 14.62 -5.93
N LEU A 9 47.30 13.33 -6.13
CA LEU A 9 45.96 12.81 -6.41
C LEU A 9 45.23 12.72 -5.06
N LEU A 10 44.42 13.73 -4.76
CA LEU A 10 43.54 13.74 -3.59
C LEU A 10 42.40 12.75 -3.82
N SER A 11 42.61 11.48 -3.49
CA SER A 11 41.54 10.49 -3.44
C SER A 11 40.66 10.76 -2.21
N ILE A 12 39.58 11.51 -2.39
CA ILE A 12 38.51 11.59 -1.39
C ILE A 12 37.82 10.21 -1.39
N PRO A 13 37.84 9.43 -0.30
CA PRO A 13 37.03 8.23 -0.23
C PRO A 13 35.56 8.66 -0.21
N LEU A 14 34.84 8.33 -1.29
CA LEU A 14 33.41 8.46 -1.39
C LEU A 14 32.79 7.54 -0.33
N SER A 15 32.56 8.10 0.86
CA SER A 15 31.86 7.41 1.93
C SER A 15 30.40 7.32 1.51
N LEU A 16 30.02 6.22 0.84
CA LEU A 16 28.64 5.80 0.71
C LEU A 16 28.12 5.46 2.12
N THR A 17 27.62 6.46 2.84
CA THR A 17 26.74 6.19 3.97
C THR A 17 25.42 5.69 3.40
N SER A 18 25.25 4.36 3.43
CA SER A 18 23.98 3.66 3.21
C SER A 18 22.88 4.30 4.08
N GLN A 19 21.99 5.07 3.46
CA GLN A 19 20.77 5.61 4.07
C GLN A 19 19.61 4.60 4.10
N SER A 20 19.84 3.33 3.80
CA SER A 20 18.77 2.32 3.66
C SER A 20 18.32 1.65 4.97
N SER A 21 19.03 1.84 6.09
CA SER A 21 18.73 1.17 7.37
C SER A 21 17.76 1.93 8.28
N ILE A 22 17.66 3.26 8.15
CA ILE A 22 16.81 4.11 9.00
C ILE A 22 15.34 4.01 8.59
N VAL A 23 15.07 4.02 7.26
CA VAL A 23 13.71 3.92 6.70
C VAL A 23 13.10 2.52 6.94
N GLY A 24 13.93 1.47 6.91
CA GLY A 24 13.48 0.10 7.16
C GLY A 24 13.01 -0.14 8.60
N LYS A 25 13.71 0.40 9.59
CA LYS A 25 13.33 0.26 11.01
C LYS A 25 12.03 0.99 11.35
N SER A 26 11.88 2.22 10.88
CA SER A 26 10.66 3.00 11.14
C SER A 26 9.41 2.35 10.53
N HIS A 27 9.54 1.74 9.35
CA HIS A 27 8.43 1.07 8.67
C HIS A 27 7.99 -0.22 9.38
N VAL A 28 8.93 -0.98 9.96
CA VAL A 28 8.64 -2.21 10.72
C VAL A 28 7.98 -1.87 12.05
N GLU A 29 8.45 -0.84 12.76
CA GLU A 29 7.86 -0.38 14.02
C GLU A 29 6.44 0.17 13.83
N ASP A 30 6.23 0.98 12.79
CA ASP A 30 4.91 1.48 12.41
C ASP A 30 3.92 0.35 12.12
N ARG A 31 4.36 -0.69 11.41
CA ARG A 31 3.53 -1.86 11.09
C ARG A 31 3.12 -2.62 12.34
N ALA A 32 4.06 -2.95 13.22
CA ALA A 32 3.76 -3.65 14.47
C ALA A 32 2.81 -2.82 15.36
N ARG A 33 2.99 -1.49 15.38
CA ARG A 33 2.13 -0.58 16.13
C ARG A 33 0.71 -0.52 15.56
N TRP A 34 0.59 -0.57 14.24
CA TRP A 34 -0.70 -0.62 13.55
C TRP A 34 -1.42 -1.94 13.78
N GLU A 35 -0.74 -3.08 13.60
CA GLU A 35 -1.33 -4.41 13.80
C GLU A 35 -1.91 -4.54 15.22
N GLY A 36 -1.20 -4.07 16.23
CA GLY A 36 -1.72 -4.05 17.60
C GLY A 36 -2.89 -3.08 17.82
N VAL A 37 -2.97 -1.97 17.08
CA VAL A 37 -4.13 -1.05 17.13
C VAL A 37 -5.35 -1.68 16.46
N ARG A 38 -5.15 -2.30 15.30
CA ARG A 38 -6.19 -3.00 14.55
C ARG A 38 -6.80 -4.14 15.35
N GLU A 39 -5.97 -5.00 15.92
CA GLU A 39 -6.41 -6.12 16.75
C GLU A 39 -7.32 -5.65 17.89
N ARG A 40 -6.93 -4.60 18.63
CA ARG A 40 -7.74 -4.06 19.72
C ARG A 40 -9.08 -3.47 19.25
N ILE A 41 -9.12 -2.86 18.06
CA ILE A 41 -10.34 -2.29 17.50
C ILE A 41 -11.29 -3.41 17.06
N GLU A 42 -10.80 -4.41 16.32
CA GLU A 42 -11.64 -5.54 15.89
C GLU A 42 -12.17 -6.36 17.07
N ILE A 43 -11.35 -6.61 18.11
CA ILE A 43 -11.81 -7.28 19.33
C ILE A 43 -12.94 -6.49 20.02
N ALA A 44 -12.84 -5.16 20.06
CA ALA A 44 -13.89 -4.33 20.65
C ALA A 44 -15.17 -4.32 19.80
N VAL A 45 -15.06 -4.40 18.47
CA VAL A 45 -16.20 -4.58 17.56
C VAL A 45 -16.87 -5.95 17.78
N GLU A 46 -16.08 -7.02 17.85
CA GLU A 46 -16.58 -8.38 18.10
C GLU A 46 -17.31 -8.50 19.44
N ARG A 47 -16.85 -7.77 20.45
CA ARG A 47 -17.50 -7.69 21.77
C ARG A 47 -18.73 -6.79 21.80
N GLY A 48 -19.03 -6.08 20.71
CA GLY A 48 -20.10 -5.09 20.66
C GLY A 48 -19.83 -3.83 21.50
N GLU A 49 -18.59 -3.63 21.93
CA GLU A 49 -18.14 -2.42 22.66
C GLU A 49 -17.94 -1.23 21.72
N LEU A 50 -17.85 -1.51 20.41
CA LEU A 50 -17.65 -0.55 19.33
C LEU A 50 -18.59 -0.90 18.18
N THR A 51 -19.27 0.09 17.60
CA THR A 51 -19.93 -0.14 16.31
C THR A 51 -18.92 -0.18 15.17
N ARG A 52 -19.33 -0.69 14.01
CA ARG A 52 -18.45 -0.72 12.84
C ARG A 52 -18.07 0.68 12.39
N GLU A 53 -19.01 1.60 12.43
CA GLU A 53 -18.82 3.01 12.07
C GLU A 53 -17.82 3.70 13.01
N GLU A 54 -17.91 3.44 14.31
CA GLU A 54 -16.97 3.99 15.30
C GLU A 54 -15.57 3.37 15.16
N ALA A 55 -15.48 2.09 14.78
CA ALA A 55 -14.21 1.46 14.45
C ALA A 55 -13.57 2.11 13.23
N ASP A 56 -14.36 2.38 12.19
CA ASP A 56 -13.91 3.08 10.99
C ASP A 56 -13.44 4.51 11.29
N GLU A 57 -14.11 5.22 12.22
CA GLU A 57 -13.66 6.53 12.70
C GLU A 57 -12.32 6.43 13.47
N ARG A 58 -12.17 5.43 14.33
CA ARG A 58 -10.90 5.20 15.06
C ARG A 58 -9.77 4.87 14.10
N TYR A 59 -10.04 4.09 13.07
CA TYR A 59 -9.10 3.87 11.98
C TYR A 59 -8.76 5.17 11.28
N ALA A 60 -9.74 5.98 10.89
CA ALA A 60 -9.52 7.28 10.27
C ALA A 60 -8.67 8.23 11.13
N ARG A 61 -8.91 8.28 12.45
CA ARG A 61 -8.13 9.10 13.40
C ARG A 61 -6.69 8.62 13.55
N TYR A 62 -6.48 7.31 13.67
CA TYR A 62 -5.14 6.75 13.73
C TYR A 62 -4.38 7.00 12.42
N ARG A 63 -5.06 6.81 11.29
CA ARG A 63 -4.55 7.12 9.95
C ARG A 63 -4.24 8.60 9.82
N ALA A 64 -5.08 9.52 10.28
CA ALA A 64 -4.79 10.96 10.28
C ALA A 64 -3.54 11.30 11.11
N LYS A 65 -3.34 10.62 12.25
CA LYS A 65 -2.14 10.78 13.07
C LYS A 65 -0.89 10.27 12.35
N LEU A 66 -0.99 9.17 11.61
CA LEU A 66 0.08 8.67 10.74
C LEU A 66 0.25 9.49 9.46
N ALA A 67 -0.81 10.08 8.91
CA ALA A 67 -0.85 10.89 7.69
C ALA A 67 -0.34 12.31 7.91
N GLY A 68 -0.48 12.84 9.13
CA GLY A 68 0.34 13.97 9.59
C GLY A 68 1.84 13.71 9.46
N THR A 69 2.26 12.45 9.34
CA THR A 69 3.62 11.99 9.00
C THR A 69 3.73 11.46 7.55
N ARG A 70 2.64 11.00 6.95
CA ARG A 70 2.53 10.47 5.57
C ARG A 70 1.71 11.45 4.72
N ILE A 71 2.40 12.40 4.08
CA ILE A 71 1.87 13.03 2.87
C ILE A 71 1.92 11.95 1.79
N GLU A 72 0.86 11.16 1.70
CA GLU A 72 0.67 10.27 0.57
C GLU A 72 0.49 11.15 -0.67
N ARG A 73 1.31 10.92 -1.71
CA ARG A 73 1.22 11.67 -2.95
C ARG A 73 -0.20 11.49 -3.51
N ARG A 74 -0.94 12.60 -3.66
CA ARG A 74 -2.15 12.62 -4.47
C ARG A 74 -1.75 12.43 -5.93
N ASP A 75 -2.34 11.44 -6.57
CA ASP A 75 -2.21 11.20 -8.01
C ASP A 75 -3.58 11.49 -8.63
N PRO A 76 -3.79 12.69 -9.20
CA PRO A 76 -5.08 13.09 -9.78
C PRO A 76 -5.53 12.17 -10.91
N ILE A 77 -4.60 11.55 -11.63
CA ILE A 77 -4.92 10.64 -12.73
C ILE A 77 -5.51 9.35 -12.14
N MET A 78 -4.87 8.79 -11.13
CA MET A 78 -5.37 7.61 -10.43
C MET A 78 -6.72 7.90 -9.77
N GLU A 79 -6.88 9.02 -9.07
CA GLU A 79 -8.14 9.45 -8.45
C GLU A 79 -9.29 9.46 -9.49
N ASN A 80 -9.10 10.11 -10.63
CA ASN A 80 -10.09 10.16 -11.71
C ASN A 80 -10.44 8.78 -12.31
N HIS A 81 -9.50 7.84 -12.35
CA HIS A 81 -9.81 6.47 -12.79
C HIS A 81 -10.78 5.78 -11.82
N TYR A 82 -10.60 5.98 -10.52
CA TYR A 82 -11.45 5.38 -9.48
C TYR A 82 -12.79 6.11 -9.33
N GLU A 83 -12.83 7.43 -9.50
CA GLU A 83 -14.09 8.20 -9.53
C GLU A 83 -15.02 7.70 -10.63
N LYS A 84 -14.48 7.44 -11.84
CA LYS A 84 -15.26 6.85 -12.95
C LYS A 84 -15.79 5.43 -12.65
N LEU A 85 -15.24 4.77 -11.65
CA LEU A 85 -15.67 3.46 -11.17
C LEU A 85 -16.65 3.56 -9.99
N GLY A 86 -16.99 4.77 -9.53
CA GLY A 86 -17.89 5.02 -8.41
C GLY A 86 -17.19 5.21 -7.06
N VAL A 87 -15.86 5.29 -7.03
CA VAL A 87 -15.08 5.49 -5.81
C VAL A 87 -14.64 6.95 -5.72
N SER A 88 -15.33 7.74 -4.90
CA SER A 88 -15.03 9.16 -4.70
C SER A 88 -13.86 9.42 -3.73
N ASP A 89 -13.62 8.50 -2.78
CA ASP A 89 -12.52 8.62 -1.83
C ASP A 89 -11.50 7.47 -2.01
N LEU A 90 -10.49 7.73 -2.85
CA LEU A 90 -9.38 6.80 -3.07
C LEU A 90 -8.57 6.55 -1.79
N GLY A 91 -8.59 7.49 -0.84
CA GLY A 91 -7.92 7.35 0.44
C GLY A 91 -8.43 6.15 1.22
N LEU A 92 -9.73 5.85 1.16
CA LEU A 92 -10.30 4.66 1.79
C LEU A 92 -9.71 3.36 1.26
N ILE A 93 -9.47 3.26 -0.05
CA ILE A 93 -8.82 2.09 -0.65
C ILE A 93 -7.37 2.01 -0.21
N LYS A 94 -6.60 3.10 -0.35
CA LYS A 94 -5.18 3.14 0.02
C LYS A 94 -4.97 2.75 1.48
N ASN A 95 -5.83 3.24 2.35
CA ASN A 95 -5.86 2.85 3.75
C ASN A 95 -6.14 1.36 3.95
N GLY A 96 -7.17 0.82 3.30
CA GLY A 96 -7.44 -0.62 3.38
C GLY A 96 -6.27 -1.50 2.93
N LEU A 97 -5.52 -1.07 1.91
CA LEU A 97 -4.29 -1.74 1.46
C LEU A 97 -3.17 -1.67 2.51
N LEU A 98 -2.92 -0.48 3.07
CA LEU A 98 -1.98 -0.31 4.19
C LEU A 98 -2.35 -1.21 5.38
N ASP A 99 -3.65 -1.34 5.64
CA ASP A 99 -4.16 -2.15 6.76
C ASP A 99 -3.92 -3.65 6.56
N GLN A 100 -3.79 -4.10 5.31
CA GLN A 100 -3.35 -5.45 4.95
C GLN A 100 -1.82 -5.61 4.94
N GLY A 101 -1.08 -4.59 5.40
CA GLY A 101 0.38 -4.61 5.44
C GLY A 101 1.04 -4.43 4.07
N ILE A 102 0.32 -3.89 3.08
CA ILE A 102 0.90 -3.48 1.81
C ILE A 102 1.64 -2.15 2.03
N PRO A 103 2.93 -2.03 1.68
CA PRO A 103 3.71 -0.84 1.98
C PRO A 103 3.30 0.35 1.10
N ALA A 104 3.42 1.57 1.63
CA ALA A 104 2.98 2.80 0.97
C ALA A 104 3.60 3.02 -0.41
N ASN A 105 4.86 2.62 -0.59
CA ASN A 105 5.58 2.73 -1.87
C ASN A 105 5.06 1.78 -2.97
N GLN A 106 4.20 0.82 -2.63
CA GLN A 106 3.58 -0.12 -3.58
C GLN A 106 2.14 0.24 -3.93
N LEU A 107 1.52 1.20 -3.25
CA LEU A 107 0.08 1.47 -3.39
C LEU A 107 -0.32 1.84 -4.81
N ASP A 108 0.40 2.74 -5.48
CA ASP A 108 0.07 3.12 -6.87
C ASP A 108 0.15 1.93 -7.84
N ALA A 109 1.12 1.02 -7.64
CA ALA A 109 1.28 -0.17 -8.45
C ALA A 109 0.17 -1.20 -8.18
N VAL A 110 -0.26 -1.33 -6.92
CA VAL A 110 -1.38 -2.19 -6.54
C VAL A 110 -2.70 -1.64 -7.08
N LEU A 111 -2.94 -0.33 -6.94
CA LEU A 111 -4.11 0.36 -7.50
C LEU A 111 -4.17 0.20 -9.04
N GLY A 112 -3.05 0.39 -9.74
CA GLY A 112 -2.98 0.13 -11.18
C GLY A 112 -3.28 -1.32 -11.58
N GLY A 113 -2.95 -2.29 -10.72
CA GLY A 113 -3.34 -3.69 -10.88
C GLY A 113 -4.84 -3.90 -10.63
N MET A 114 -5.38 -3.28 -9.58
CA MET A 114 -6.78 -3.33 -9.21
C MET A 114 -7.69 -2.80 -10.32
N LEU A 115 -7.30 -1.74 -11.03
CA LEU A 115 -8.07 -1.26 -12.19
C LEU A 115 -8.29 -2.37 -13.23
N ARG A 116 -7.27 -3.20 -13.50
CA ARG A 116 -7.37 -4.32 -14.44
C ARG A 116 -8.34 -5.39 -13.91
N LEU A 117 -8.28 -5.68 -12.62
CA LEU A 117 -9.21 -6.61 -11.97
C LEU A 117 -10.64 -6.09 -12.03
N VAL A 118 -10.88 -4.81 -11.76
CA VAL A 118 -12.21 -4.19 -11.81
C VAL A 118 -12.77 -4.28 -13.23
N HIS A 119 -11.99 -3.93 -14.25
CA HIS A 119 -12.43 -4.03 -15.64
C HIS A 119 -12.76 -5.47 -16.04
N ALA A 120 -11.91 -6.42 -15.70
CA ALA A 120 -12.17 -7.84 -15.97
C ALA A 120 -13.42 -8.33 -15.22
N ALA A 121 -13.60 -7.95 -13.95
CA ALA A 121 -14.76 -8.31 -13.16
C ALA A 121 -16.06 -7.69 -13.66
N LYS A 122 -16.02 -6.47 -14.22
CA LYS A 122 -17.19 -5.85 -14.89
C LYS A 122 -17.61 -6.61 -16.15
N ILE A 123 -16.66 -7.21 -16.87
CA ILE A 123 -16.92 -8.00 -18.08
C ILE A 123 -17.46 -9.39 -17.70
N ASP A 124 -16.77 -10.09 -16.81
CA ASP A 124 -17.06 -11.50 -16.49
C ASP A 124 -18.17 -11.67 -15.42
N GLY A 125 -18.49 -10.59 -14.71
CA GLY A 125 -19.52 -10.56 -13.67
C GLY A 125 -19.31 -11.63 -12.59
N LYS A 126 -20.33 -12.47 -12.37
CA LYS A 126 -20.31 -13.53 -11.35
C LYS A 126 -19.30 -14.64 -11.64
N ASN A 127 -18.89 -14.81 -12.89
CA ASN A 127 -17.95 -15.84 -13.32
C ASN A 127 -16.50 -15.38 -13.28
N PHE A 128 -16.26 -14.13 -12.87
CA PHE A 128 -14.93 -13.56 -12.81
C PHE A 128 -13.97 -14.41 -11.99
N LYS A 129 -12.83 -14.73 -12.59
CA LYS A 129 -11.66 -15.34 -11.95
C LYS A 129 -10.44 -14.53 -12.33
N MET A 130 -9.54 -14.34 -11.38
CA MET A 130 -8.29 -13.64 -11.63
C MET A 130 -7.45 -14.41 -12.64
N ASN A 131 -7.00 -13.71 -13.68
CA ASN A 131 -6.13 -14.28 -14.70
C ASN A 131 -4.75 -14.60 -14.08
N PRO A 132 -4.12 -15.75 -14.40
CA PRO A 132 -2.79 -16.13 -13.90
C PRO A 132 -1.72 -15.05 -14.08
N ARG A 133 -1.77 -14.28 -15.16
CA ARG A 133 -0.83 -13.18 -15.42
C ARG A 133 -0.97 -12.04 -14.42
N ILE A 134 -2.20 -11.75 -13.98
CA ILE A 134 -2.46 -10.73 -12.96
C ILE A 134 -2.06 -11.26 -11.58
N GLU A 135 -2.30 -12.54 -11.31
CA GLU A 135 -1.86 -13.18 -10.08
C GLU A 135 -0.33 -13.13 -9.93
N VAL A 136 0.42 -13.52 -10.98
CA VAL A 136 1.89 -13.40 -11.04
C VAL A 136 2.35 -11.95 -10.86
N TYR A 137 1.62 -10.97 -11.41
CA TYR A 137 1.94 -9.57 -11.18
C TYR A 137 1.85 -9.19 -9.70
N PHE A 138 0.80 -9.62 -8.99
CA PHE A 138 0.66 -9.31 -7.57
C PHE A 138 1.65 -10.09 -6.68
N LYS A 139 1.76 -11.40 -6.89
CA LYS A 139 2.60 -12.26 -6.05
C LYS A 139 4.07 -12.07 -6.34
N ASP A 140 4.49 -12.31 -7.58
CA ASP A 140 5.91 -12.39 -7.92
C ASP A 140 6.52 -11.00 -8.08
N ARG A 141 5.80 -10.07 -8.71
CA ARG A 141 6.33 -8.73 -9.03
C ARG A 141 6.18 -7.75 -7.88
N LEU A 142 5.04 -7.76 -7.20
CA LEU A 142 4.78 -6.86 -6.07
C LEU A 142 5.08 -7.51 -4.71
N GLY A 143 5.29 -8.83 -4.66
CA GLY A 143 5.59 -9.53 -3.41
C GLY A 143 4.37 -9.65 -2.49
N LEU A 144 3.14 -9.56 -3.03
CA LEU A 144 1.94 -9.70 -2.22
C LEU A 144 1.77 -11.15 -1.78
N THR A 145 1.39 -11.33 -0.51
CA THR A 145 0.97 -12.62 0.03
C THR A 145 -0.35 -13.08 -0.59
N ASP A 146 -0.71 -14.36 -0.40
CA ASP A 146 -2.00 -14.89 -0.84
C ASP A 146 -3.16 -14.10 -0.21
N LEU A 147 -3.11 -13.83 1.09
CA LEU A 147 -4.13 -13.05 1.81
C LEU A 147 -4.28 -11.63 1.26
N GLN A 148 -3.16 -10.94 0.97
CA GLN A 148 -3.19 -9.61 0.37
C GLN A 148 -3.76 -9.65 -1.06
N THR A 149 -3.40 -10.67 -1.83
CA THR A 149 -3.88 -10.87 -3.21
C THR A 149 -5.39 -11.16 -3.23
N GLU A 150 -5.88 -11.98 -2.30
CA GLU A 150 -7.31 -12.23 -2.10
C GLU A 150 -8.06 -10.97 -1.68
N TYR A 151 -7.51 -10.19 -0.75
CA TYR A 151 -8.09 -8.91 -0.33
C TYR A 151 -8.23 -7.96 -1.52
N VAL A 152 -7.17 -7.78 -2.30
CA VAL A 152 -7.12 -6.93 -3.51
C VAL A 152 -8.17 -7.40 -4.53
N MET A 153 -8.25 -8.71 -4.80
CA MET A 153 -9.26 -9.27 -5.69
C MET A 153 -10.69 -9.03 -5.18
N GLY A 154 -10.94 -9.31 -3.91
CA GLY A 154 -12.26 -9.14 -3.29
C GLY A 154 -12.72 -7.68 -3.34
N TYR A 155 -11.82 -6.75 -3.04
CA TYR A 155 -12.11 -5.32 -3.12
C TYR A 155 -12.41 -4.88 -4.56
N SER A 156 -11.59 -5.29 -5.54
CA SER A 156 -11.85 -5.00 -6.95
C SER A 156 -13.20 -5.52 -7.44
N ARG A 157 -13.64 -6.70 -6.97
CA ARG A 157 -14.96 -7.25 -7.31
C ARG A 157 -16.12 -6.41 -6.75
N ARG A 158 -15.98 -5.87 -5.53
CA ARG A 158 -17.00 -4.99 -4.93
C ARG A 158 -17.13 -3.68 -5.73
N ILE A 159 -16.01 -3.05 -6.06
CA ILE A 159 -15.99 -1.87 -6.95
C ILE A 159 -16.64 -2.19 -8.29
N ALA A 160 -16.33 -3.35 -8.89
CA ALA A 160 -16.93 -3.76 -10.16
C ALA A 160 -18.46 -3.92 -10.06
N ALA A 161 -18.97 -4.36 -8.92
CA ALA A 161 -20.39 -4.49 -8.63
C ALA A 161 -21.07 -3.16 -8.22
N GLY A 162 -20.30 -2.08 -8.01
CA GLY A 162 -20.80 -0.79 -7.53
C GLY A 162 -21.08 -0.74 -6.02
N ASN A 163 -20.42 -1.60 -5.24
CA ASN A 163 -20.55 -1.73 -3.78
C ASN A 163 -19.26 -1.37 -3.04
#